data_AF-A0A1E8Q2L4-F1
#
_entry.id   AF-A0A1E8Q2L4-F1
#
_cell.length_a   1.000
_cell.length_b   1.000
_cell.length_c   1.000
_cell.angle_alpha   90.00
_cell.angle_beta   90.00
_cell.angle_gamma   90.00
#
_symmetry.space_group_name_H-M   'P 1'
#
loop_
_entity.id
_entity.type
_entity.pdbx_description
1 polymer ?
#
loop_
_entity_poly.entity_id
_entity_poly.type
_entity_poly.pdbx_seq_one_letter_code
_entity_poly.pdbx_strand_id
1 'polypeptide(L)'
;MAVTLEDETNLVSSTALYPTMNACENLAAAAEVIALALTQGQIRTSATAALCRIAIESSAKTIWLISETDTEERIRRCYGFLKAERGRQEEFERLEAEALVARTDPLAEVDLTNFEKRRERVAARQAKIAALSAEHITGPSGGPLKLVEGAEIWMDEQLPRKADAELDAVMHPRSAKSFYSLGSGFVHGFKWLMGYVLNDEELDDTPLLAITLDSFGNAIRMTEAAVSLYEAQSIGPRPDPKRARNYPDGVADAVEVLAPQYRFAEKRTPTELGEGHRGSGA
;
A
#
# COMPACT_ATOMS: atom_id res chain seq x y z
N MET A 1 10.71 -24.98 4.72
CA MET A 1 10.54 -24.85 3.26
C MET A 1 9.18 -24.20 3.07
N ALA A 2 9.14 -22.92 2.70
CA ALA A 2 7.89 -22.21 2.48
C ALA A 2 6.96 -22.98 1.55
N VAL A 3 5.72 -23.18 2.00
CA VAL A 3 4.63 -23.72 1.17
C VAL A 3 4.14 -22.57 0.29
N THR A 4 4.86 -22.26 -0.79
CA THR A 4 4.20 -21.61 -1.92
C THR A 4 3.26 -22.65 -2.52
N LEU A 5 1.95 -22.40 -2.45
CA LEU A 5 0.97 -23.23 -3.15
C LEU A 5 1.38 -23.37 -4.63
N GLU A 6 1.22 -24.58 -5.19
CA GLU A 6 1.45 -24.81 -6.62
C GLU A 6 0.65 -23.78 -7.44
N ASP A 7 1.32 -23.20 -8.44
CA ASP A 7 0.86 -22.13 -9.35
C ASP A 7 0.83 -20.69 -8.80
N GLU A 8 1.31 -20.43 -7.58
CA GLU A 8 1.37 -19.08 -6.97
C GLU A 8 2.77 -18.43 -7.05
N THR A 9 3.45 -18.55 -8.19
CA THR A 9 4.87 -18.14 -8.37
C THR A 9 5.13 -16.64 -8.12
N ASN A 10 4.11 -15.80 -8.26
CA ASN A 10 4.21 -14.34 -8.07
C ASN A 10 3.30 -13.83 -6.94
N LEU A 11 2.96 -14.65 -5.94
CA LEU A 11 2.03 -14.29 -4.86
C LEU A 11 2.34 -12.92 -4.23
N VAL A 12 3.56 -12.74 -3.74
CA VAL A 12 3.96 -11.53 -3.01
C VAL A 12 3.82 -10.28 -3.89
N SER A 13 4.44 -10.30 -5.07
CA SER A 13 4.40 -9.17 -6.00
C SER A 13 3.00 -8.89 -6.53
N SER A 14 2.20 -9.92 -6.81
CA SER A 14 0.83 -9.74 -7.32
C SER A 14 -0.13 -9.24 -6.25
N THR A 15 -0.03 -9.70 -5.01
CA THR A 15 -0.85 -9.24 -3.89
C THR A 15 -0.52 -7.81 -3.48
N ALA A 16 0.75 -7.39 -3.52
CA ALA A 16 1.17 -6.04 -3.18
C ALA A 16 0.97 -5.00 -4.31
N LEU A 17 0.90 -5.43 -5.57
CA LEU A 17 0.82 -4.50 -6.70
C LEU A 17 -0.46 -3.67 -6.69
N TYR A 18 -1.62 -4.31 -6.54
CA TYR A 18 -2.90 -3.60 -6.58
C TYR A 18 -3.02 -2.50 -5.50
N PRO A 19 -2.74 -2.74 -4.21
CA PRO A 19 -2.76 -1.66 -3.22
C PRO A 19 -1.71 -0.57 -3.51
N THR A 20 -0.56 -0.90 -4.12
CA THR A 20 0.42 0.11 -4.57
C THR A 20 -0.16 1.01 -5.67
N MET A 21 -0.76 0.40 -6.70
CA MET A 21 -1.39 1.13 -7.81
C MET A 21 -2.57 1.98 -7.30
N ASN A 22 -3.41 1.42 -6.45
CA ASN A 22 -4.55 2.13 -5.87
C ASN A 22 -4.10 3.31 -5.00
N ALA A 23 -2.95 3.21 -4.32
CA ALA A 23 -2.37 4.33 -3.60
C ALA A 23 -1.97 5.47 -4.54
N CYS A 24 -1.25 5.14 -5.62
CA CYS A 24 -0.81 6.11 -6.62
C CYS A 24 -1.99 6.80 -7.30
N GLU A 25 -2.99 6.04 -7.73
CA GLU A 25 -4.18 6.55 -8.44
C GLU A 25 -4.95 7.54 -7.56
N ASN A 26 -5.19 7.19 -6.29
CA ASN A 26 -5.93 8.07 -5.39
C ASN A 26 -5.12 9.31 -4.98
N LEU A 27 -3.79 9.20 -4.88
CA LEU A 27 -2.95 10.37 -4.65
C LEU A 27 -2.95 11.32 -5.86
N ALA A 28 -2.86 10.79 -7.08
CA ALA A 28 -2.94 11.57 -8.31
C ALA A 28 -4.31 12.26 -8.43
N ALA A 29 -5.40 11.53 -8.19
CA ALA A 29 -6.74 12.11 -8.17
C ALA A 29 -6.89 13.20 -7.10
N ALA A 30 -6.30 13.03 -5.91
CA ALA A 30 -6.30 14.07 -4.88
C ALA A 30 -5.59 15.35 -5.36
N ALA A 31 -4.46 15.19 -6.07
CA ALA A 31 -3.70 16.29 -6.65
C ALA A 31 -4.51 17.02 -7.75
N GLU A 32 -5.20 16.29 -8.61
CA GLU A 32 -6.06 16.89 -9.64
C GLU A 32 -7.25 17.64 -9.04
N VAL A 33 -7.89 17.06 -8.02
CA VAL A 33 -9.02 17.68 -7.32
C VAL A 33 -8.59 18.99 -6.66
N ILE A 34 -7.45 19.02 -5.97
CA ILE A 34 -6.98 20.25 -5.32
C ILE A 34 -6.52 21.29 -6.35
N ALA A 35 -5.83 20.88 -7.41
CA ALA A 35 -5.40 21.78 -8.47
C ALA A 35 -6.60 22.47 -9.14
N LEU A 36 -7.63 21.71 -9.49
CA LEU A 36 -8.86 22.27 -10.05
C LEU A 36 -9.57 23.20 -9.06
N ALA A 37 -9.68 22.80 -7.79
CA ALA A 37 -10.32 23.60 -6.74
C ALA A 37 -9.65 24.98 -6.63
N LEU A 38 -8.32 25.03 -6.62
CA LEU A 38 -7.56 26.27 -6.56
C LEU A 38 -7.84 27.19 -7.77
N THR A 39 -7.91 26.64 -8.98
CA THR A 39 -8.23 27.45 -10.18
C THR A 39 -9.64 28.05 -10.16
N GLN A 40 -10.56 27.43 -9.41
CA GLN A 40 -11.94 27.86 -9.29
C GLN A 40 -12.21 28.71 -8.04
N GLY A 41 -11.20 28.98 -7.22
CA GLY A 41 -11.38 29.64 -5.92
C GLY A 41 -12.26 28.82 -4.97
N GLN A 42 -12.23 27.50 -5.09
CA GLN A 42 -13.02 26.56 -4.30
C GLN A 42 -12.15 25.74 -3.37
N ILE A 43 -12.81 25.16 -2.37
CA ILE A 43 -12.21 24.21 -1.44
C ILE A 43 -12.92 22.87 -1.62
N ARG A 44 -12.14 21.82 -1.83
CA ARG A 44 -12.63 20.44 -2.05
C ARG A 44 -12.14 19.48 -0.95
N THR A 45 -11.99 19.99 0.27
CA THR A 45 -11.44 19.29 1.44
C THR A 45 -12.01 17.89 1.64
N SER A 46 -13.33 17.70 1.57
CA SER A 46 -13.92 16.38 1.78
C SER A 46 -13.48 15.35 0.73
N ALA A 47 -13.45 15.74 -0.54
CA ALA A 47 -13.01 14.89 -1.64
C ALA A 47 -11.49 14.61 -1.54
N THR A 48 -10.68 15.63 -1.33
CA THR A 48 -9.23 15.50 -1.15
C THR A 48 -8.91 14.60 0.06
N ALA A 49 -9.57 14.80 1.20
CA ALA A 49 -9.39 13.99 2.40
C ALA A 49 -9.82 12.54 2.19
N ALA A 50 -10.92 12.28 1.47
CA ALA A 50 -11.32 10.91 1.15
C ALA A 50 -10.26 10.21 0.28
N LEU A 51 -9.77 10.87 -0.77
CA LEU A 51 -8.77 10.34 -1.69
C LEU A 51 -7.42 10.09 -1.00
N CYS A 52 -6.93 11.07 -0.23
CA CYS A 52 -5.70 10.91 0.57
C CYS A 52 -5.83 9.77 1.58
N ARG A 53 -7.00 9.57 2.20
CA ARG A 53 -7.22 8.44 3.12
C ARG A 53 -7.08 7.11 2.38
N ILE A 54 -7.70 6.98 1.20
CA ILE A 54 -7.60 5.76 0.39
C ILE A 54 -6.14 5.51 0.00
N ALA A 55 -5.40 6.57 -0.38
CA ALA A 55 -3.99 6.47 -0.70
C ALA A 55 -3.16 5.96 0.49
N ILE A 56 -3.38 6.52 1.68
CA ILE A 56 -2.71 6.10 2.92
C ILE A 56 -3.04 4.66 3.31
N GLU A 57 -4.33 4.28 3.29
CA GLU A 57 -4.72 2.92 3.66
C GLU A 57 -4.17 1.89 2.65
N SER A 58 -4.13 2.22 1.37
CA SER A 58 -3.59 1.35 0.32
C SER A 58 -2.06 1.25 0.42
N SER A 59 -1.39 2.35 0.74
CA SER A 59 0.05 2.35 1.06
C SER A 59 0.36 1.50 2.27
N ALA A 60 -0.42 1.62 3.34
CA ALA A 60 -0.26 0.84 4.57
C ALA A 60 -0.44 -0.66 4.33
N LYS A 61 -1.38 -1.06 3.47
CA LYS A 61 -1.54 -2.46 3.03
C LYS A 61 -0.29 -2.97 2.33
N THR A 62 0.25 -2.21 1.38
CA THR A 62 1.49 -2.55 0.68
C THR A 62 2.63 -2.70 1.68
N ILE A 63 2.89 -1.67 2.49
CA ILE A 63 3.96 -1.69 3.49
C ILE A 63 3.81 -2.90 4.41
N TRP A 64 2.63 -3.16 4.96
CA TRP A 64 2.43 -4.32 5.83
C TRP A 64 2.65 -5.67 5.11
N LEU A 65 2.18 -5.80 3.86
CA LEU A 65 2.33 -7.03 3.09
C LEU A 65 3.80 -7.39 2.87
N ILE A 66 4.62 -6.38 2.59
CA ILE A 66 5.96 -6.63 2.05
C ILE A 66 7.11 -6.04 2.88
N SER A 67 6.92 -5.24 3.93
CA SER A 67 8.04 -4.62 4.66
C SER A 67 9.06 -5.58 5.30
N GLU A 68 8.68 -6.83 5.53
CA GLU A 68 9.55 -7.83 6.16
C GLU A 68 10.63 -8.31 5.19
N THR A 69 11.85 -8.46 5.68
CA THR A 69 12.97 -9.00 4.88
C THR A 69 12.88 -10.52 4.70
N ASP A 70 12.22 -11.23 5.63
CA ASP A 70 11.94 -12.66 5.50
C ASP A 70 10.86 -12.93 4.44
N THR A 71 11.23 -13.72 3.44
CA THR A 71 10.34 -14.11 2.35
C THR A 71 9.21 -15.01 2.84
N GLU A 72 9.46 -15.87 3.82
CA GLU A 72 8.42 -16.77 4.36
C GLU A 72 7.35 -15.96 5.10
N GLU A 73 7.73 -14.98 5.91
CA GLU A 73 6.80 -14.04 6.54
C GLU A 73 5.97 -13.26 5.51
N ARG A 74 6.55 -12.72 4.45
CA ARG A 74 5.79 -12.02 3.38
C ARG A 74 4.74 -12.92 2.73
N ILE A 75 5.08 -14.19 2.47
CA ILE A 75 4.12 -15.19 1.95
C ILE A 75 2.98 -15.43 2.94
N ARG A 76 3.29 -15.63 4.23
CA ARG A 76 2.29 -15.81 5.29
C ARG A 76 1.35 -14.62 5.40
N ARG A 77 1.87 -13.39 5.27
CA ARG A 77 1.09 -12.15 5.23
C ARG A 77 0.17 -12.07 4.02
N CYS A 78 0.65 -12.45 2.83
CA CYS A 78 -0.17 -12.47 1.62
C CYS A 78 -1.35 -13.46 1.74
N TYR A 79 -1.11 -14.66 2.28
CA TYR A 79 -2.20 -15.62 2.53
C TYR A 79 -3.20 -15.11 3.57
N GLY A 80 -2.73 -14.52 4.67
CA GLY A 80 -3.62 -13.91 5.67
C GLY A 80 -4.42 -12.73 5.13
N PHE A 81 -3.83 -11.92 4.27
CA PHE A 81 -4.50 -10.82 3.58
C PHE A 81 -5.62 -11.32 2.66
N LEU A 82 -5.30 -12.24 1.76
CA LEU A 82 -6.28 -12.83 0.82
C LEU A 82 -7.42 -13.57 1.53
N LYS A 83 -7.11 -14.21 2.67
CA LYS A 83 -8.12 -14.84 3.53
C LYS A 83 -9.05 -13.81 4.17
N ALA A 84 -8.52 -12.66 4.60
CA ALA A 84 -9.30 -11.59 5.21
C ALA A 84 -10.26 -10.89 4.23
N GLU A 85 -9.92 -10.84 2.94
CA GLU A 85 -10.77 -10.23 1.91
C GLU A 85 -11.93 -11.12 1.46
N ARG A 86 -11.89 -12.42 1.77
CA ARG A 86 -12.81 -13.43 1.23
C ARG A 86 -14.28 -13.08 1.44
N GLY A 87 -14.66 -12.65 2.64
CA GLY A 87 -16.07 -12.35 2.93
C GLY A 87 -16.64 -11.21 2.08
N ARG A 88 -15.83 -10.18 1.80
CA ARG A 88 -16.24 -9.07 0.91
C ARG A 88 -16.34 -9.53 -0.55
N GLN A 89 -15.40 -10.39 -0.96
CA GLN A 89 -15.40 -10.96 -2.29
C GLN A 89 -16.62 -11.86 -2.54
N GLU A 90 -16.97 -12.72 -1.58
CA GLU A 90 -18.14 -13.61 -1.68
C GLU A 90 -19.44 -12.84 -1.80
N GLU A 91 -19.58 -11.76 -1.04
CA GLU A 91 -20.76 -10.91 -1.11
C GLU A 91 -20.87 -10.19 -2.46
N PHE A 92 -19.77 -9.67 -2.99
CA PHE A 92 -19.74 -9.11 -4.35
C PHE A 92 -20.10 -10.18 -5.40
N GLU A 93 -19.50 -11.37 -5.32
CA GLU A 93 -19.77 -12.47 -6.25
C GLU A 93 -21.24 -12.91 -6.20
N ARG A 94 -21.88 -12.89 -5.03
CA ARG A 94 -23.31 -13.17 -4.88
C ARG A 94 -24.15 -12.13 -5.61
N LEU A 95 -23.91 -10.84 -5.34
CA LEU A 95 -24.65 -9.73 -5.96
C LEU A 95 -24.45 -9.68 -7.48
N GLU A 96 -23.23 -9.92 -7.95
CA GLU A 96 -22.91 -9.92 -9.38
C GLU A 96 -23.58 -11.08 -10.11
N ALA A 97 -23.62 -12.27 -9.50
CA ALA A 97 -24.35 -13.40 -10.07
C ALA A 97 -25.86 -13.11 -10.19
N GLU A 98 -26.46 -12.49 -9.17
CA GLU A 98 -27.87 -12.05 -9.21
C GLU A 98 -28.12 -11.05 -10.34
N ALA A 99 -27.21 -10.08 -10.51
CA ALA A 99 -27.30 -9.08 -11.59
C ALA A 99 -27.16 -9.72 -12.97
N LEU A 100 -26.18 -10.61 -13.18
CA LEU A 100 -25.93 -11.26 -14.47
C LEU A 100 -27.08 -12.19 -14.89
N VAL A 101 -27.69 -12.92 -13.95
CA VAL A 101 -28.85 -13.78 -14.22
C VAL A 101 -30.09 -12.96 -14.62
N ALA A 102 -30.25 -11.76 -14.07
CA ALA A 102 -31.37 -10.87 -14.39
C ALA A 102 -31.22 -10.15 -15.74
N ARG A 103 -30.03 -10.17 -16.35
CA ARG A 103 -29.77 -9.49 -17.63
C ARG A 103 -30.45 -10.21 -18.79
N THR A 104 -30.94 -9.42 -19.74
CA THR A 104 -31.63 -9.89 -20.97
C THR A 104 -30.97 -9.39 -22.25
N ASP A 105 -29.85 -8.68 -22.15
CA ASP A 105 -29.11 -8.18 -23.30
C ASP A 105 -28.26 -9.29 -23.96
N PRO A 106 -27.83 -9.10 -25.22
CA PRO A 106 -27.11 -10.13 -25.97
C PRO A 106 -25.75 -10.54 -25.38
N LEU A 107 -25.17 -9.79 -24.44
CA LEU A 107 -23.89 -10.12 -23.81
C LEU A 107 -24.05 -10.94 -22.52
N ALA A 108 -25.27 -11.07 -21.99
CA ALA A 108 -25.54 -11.65 -20.68
C ALA A 108 -24.96 -13.07 -20.51
N GLU A 109 -25.15 -13.95 -21.50
CA GLU A 109 -24.67 -15.34 -21.43
C GLU A 109 -23.13 -15.44 -21.44
N VAL A 110 -22.47 -14.60 -22.25
CA VAL A 110 -21.02 -14.57 -22.36
C VAL A 110 -20.40 -14.01 -21.08
N ASP A 111 -20.97 -12.93 -20.54
CA ASP A 111 -20.50 -12.32 -19.30
C ASP A 111 -20.69 -13.26 -18.11
N LEU A 112 -21.84 -13.94 -18.01
CA LEU A 112 -22.11 -14.95 -16.98
C LEU A 112 -21.12 -16.12 -17.06
N THR A 113 -20.85 -16.62 -18.26
CA THR A 113 -19.88 -17.71 -18.46
C THR A 113 -18.47 -17.29 -18.02
N ASN A 114 -18.05 -16.08 -18.36
CA ASN A 114 -16.74 -15.56 -17.96
C ASN A 114 -16.65 -15.30 -16.45
N PHE A 115 -17.74 -14.81 -15.86
CA PHE A 115 -17.88 -14.62 -14.42
C PHE A 115 -17.74 -15.94 -13.66
N GLU A 116 -18.46 -16.99 -14.07
CA GLU A 116 -18.40 -18.29 -13.39
C GLU A 116 -17.02 -18.94 -13.49
N LYS A 117 -16.35 -18.87 -14.66
CA LYS A 117 -14.95 -19.30 -14.80
C LYS A 117 -14.01 -18.58 -13.84
N ARG A 118 -14.21 -17.27 -13.63
CA ARG A 118 -13.43 -16.50 -12.63
C ARG A 118 -13.76 -16.98 -11.22
N ARG A 119 -15.04 -17.15 -10.90
CA ARG A 119 -15.52 -17.58 -9.58
C ARG A 119 -14.96 -18.94 -9.19
N GLU A 120 -14.97 -19.91 -10.10
CA GLU A 120 -14.39 -21.25 -9.91
C GLU A 120 -12.90 -21.17 -9.59
N ARG A 121 -12.13 -20.40 -10.38
CA ARG A 121 -10.69 -20.22 -10.15
C ARG A 121 -10.40 -19.59 -8.80
N VAL A 122 -11.16 -18.56 -8.42
CA VAL A 122 -11.05 -17.92 -7.10
C VAL A 122 -11.38 -18.90 -5.99
N ALA A 123 -12.49 -19.64 -6.11
CA ALA A 123 -12.92 -20.60 -5.10
C ALA A 123 -11.87 -21.71 -4.89
N ALA A 124 -11.27 -22.23 -5.97
CA ALA A 124 -10.19 -23.20 -5.89
C ALA A 124 -8.96 -22.64 -5.15
N ARG A 125 -8.56 -21.41 -5.46
CA ARG A 125 -7.46 -20.72 -4.75
C ARG A 125 -7.77 -20.55 -3.26
N GLN A 126 -8.98 -20.08 -2.94
CA GLN A 126 -9.39 -19.83 -1.57
C GLN A 126 -9.52 -21.13 -0.76
N ALA A 127 -9.94 -22.24 -1.38
CA ALA A 127 -9.93 -23.55 -0.74
C ALA A 127 -8.49 -23.98 -0.38
N LYS A 128 -7.50 -23.76 -1.26
CA LYS A 128 -6.09 -24.03 -0.96
C LYS A 128 -5.61 -23.18 0.23
N ILE A 129 -5.94 -21.88 0.27
CA ILE A 129 -5.56 -20.97 1.37
C ILE A 129 -6.25 -21.38 2.69
N ALA A 130 -7.53 -21.75 2.64
CA ALA A 130 -8.29 -22.16 3.81
C ALA A 130 -7.77 -23.47 4.43
N ALA A 131 -7.15 -24.34 3.63
CA ALA A 131 -6.54 -25.59 4.08
C ALA A 131 -5.16 -25.42 4.75
N LEU A 132 -4.53 -24.23 4.66
CA LEU A 132 -3.25 -23.96 5.32
C LEU A 132 -3.41 -23.97 6.85
N SER A 133 -2.42 -24.52 7.55
CA SER A 133 -2.34 -24.46 9.02
C SER A 133 -2.13 -23.01 9.50
N ALA A 134 -2.50 -22.74 10.75
CA ALA A 134 -2.42 -21.39 11.33
C ALA A 134 -1.00 -20.79 11.31
N GLU A 135 0.04 -21.63 11.37
CA GLU A 135 1.44 -21.19 11.29
C GLU A 135 1.83 -20.60 9.93
N HIS A 136 1.08 -20.91 8.87
CA HIS A 136 1.32 -20.43 7.49
C HIS A 136 0.47 -19.21 7.13
N ILE A 137 -0.27 -18.64 8.10
CA ILE A 137 -1.18 -17.52 7.87
C ILE A 137 -0.92 -16.44 8.92
N THR A 138 -0.43 -15.28 8.47
CA THR A 138 -0.36 -14.06 9.28
C THR A 138 -1.37 -13.07 8.72
N GLY A 139 -2.49 -12.83 9.41
CA GLY A 139 -3.46 -11.81 9.00
C GLY A 139 -3.17 -10.44 9.61
N PRO A 140 -3.63 -9.33 9.01
CA PRO A 140 -3.55 -8.02 9.66
C PRO A 140 -4.40 -8.03 10.94
N SER A 141 -3.87 -7.50 12.04
CA SER A 141 -4.54 -7.47 13.35
C SER A 141 -4.80 -6.04 13.82
N GLY A 142 -5.85 -5.84 14.62
CA GLY A 142 -6.19 -4.53 15.21
C GLY A 142 -6.85 -3.52 14.27
N GLY A 143 -7.25 -3.95 13.08
CA GLY A 143 -8.04 -3.15 12.13
C GLY A 143 -7.24 -2.11 11.34
N PRO A 144 -7.91 -1.35 10.44
CA PRO A 144 -7.24 -0.45 9.50
C PRO A 144 -6.41 0.66 10.16
N LEU A 145 -6.85 1.20 11.30
CA LEU A 145 -6.12 2.26 12.01
C LEU A 145 -4.75 1.77 12.50
N LYS A 146 -4.68 0.54 13.03
CA LYS A 146 -3.42 -0.07 13.48
C LYS A 146 -2.50 -0.41 12.30
N LEU A 147 -3.08 -0.76 11.16
CA LEU A 147 -2.33 -0.98 9.92
C LEU A 147 -1.64 0.31 9.46
N VAL A 148 -2.38 1.43 9.46
CA VAL A 148 -1.85 2.76 9.12
C VAL A 148 -0.76 3.19 10.11
N GLU A 149 -0.99 3.00 11.41
CA GLU A 149 0.00 3.29 12.44
C GLU A 149 1.31 2.53 12.24
N GLY A 150 1.24 1.21 12.01
CA GLY A 150 2.43 0.39 11.79
C GLY A 150 3.19 0.80 10.54
N ALA A 151 2.48 1.18 9.48
CA ALA A 151 3.09 1.65 8.25
C ALA A 151 3.76 3.04 8.40
N GLU A 152 3.15 3.94 9.16
CA GLU A 152 3.73 5.26 9.49
C GLU A 152 5.03 5.10 10.28
N ILE A 153 5.03 4.25 11.31
CA ILE A 153 6.24 3.96 12.12
C ILE A 153 7.34 3.39 11.22
N TRP A 154 7.01 2.38 10.40
CA TRP A 154 7.98 1.77 9.49
C TRP A 154 8.54 2.80 8.49
N MET A 155 7.69 3.67 7.93
CA MET A 155 8.11 4.71 7.00
C MET A 155 9.06 5.70 7.67
N ASP A 156 8.76 6.19 8.88
CA ASP A 156 9.61 7.15 9.57
C ASP A 156 10.96 6.55 9.98
N GLU A 157 11.01 5.25 10.27
CA GLU A 157 12.26 4.53 10.58
C GLU A 157 13.13 4.29 9.33
N GLN A 158 12.53 3.86 8.22
CA GLN A 158 13.26 3.45 7.02
C GLN A 158 13.57 4.61 6.08
N LEU A 159 12.67 5.58 5.99
CA LEU A 159 12.70 6.72 5.07
C LEU A 159 12.35 8.02 5.84
N PRO A 160 13.22 8.45 6.78
CA PRO A 160 12.98 9.64 7.56
C PRO A 160 12.82 10.85 6.65
N ARG A 161 11.82 11.70 6.94
CA ARG A 161 11.55 12.91 6.16
C ARG A 161 12.79 13.81 6.17
N LYS A 162 13.23 14.22 4.97
CA LYS A 162 14.22 15.30 4.84
C LYS A 162 13.58 16.61 5.32
N ALA A 163 14.33 17.42 6.06
CA ALA A 163 13.85 18.73 6.52
C ALA A 163 13.51 19.62 5.32
N ASP A 164 12.40 20.34 5.40
CA ASP A 164 11.91 21.22 4.33
C ASP A 164 11.39 22.50 4.99
N ALA A 165 12.18 23.58 4.93
CA ALA A 165 11.88 24.79 5.69
C ALA A 165 10.57 25.48 5.26
N GLU A 166 10.18 25.37 4.00
CA GLU A 166 8.95 25.98 3.50
C GLU A 166 7.73 25.17 3.97
N LEU A 167 7.82 23.85 3.83
CA LEU A 167 6.75 22.95 4.27
C LEU A 167 6.64 22.90 5.80
N ASP A 168 7.77 22.94 6.52
CA ASP A 168 7.85 22.93 7.97
C ASP A 168 7.31 24.22 8.61
N ALA A 169 7.24 25.32 7.85
CA ALA A 169 6.64 26.56 8.31
C ALA A 169 5.10 26.52 8.33
N VAL A 170 4.49 25.63 7.55
CA VAL A 170 3.02 25.58 7.33
C VAL A 170 2.38 24.26 7.77
N MET A 171 3.15 23.17 7.85
CA MET A 171 2.65 21.88 8.34
C MET A 171 2.65 21.83 9.86
N HIS A 172 1.57 21.28 10.40
CA HIS A 172 1.49 20.90 11.81
C HIS A 172 1.48 19.38 11.85
N PRO A 173 2.62 18.68 11.95
CA PRO A 173 2.73 17.26 11.64
C PRO A 173 1.81 16.41 12.51
N ARG A 174 0.61 16.15 11.98
CA ARG A 174 -0.38 15.23 12.53
C ARG A 174 -0.01 13.84 12.04
N SER A 175 -0.15 12.85 12.91
CA SER A 175 0.08 11.46 12.52
C SER A 175 -0.90 10.99 11.46
N ALA A 176 -0.49 10.04 10.63
CA ALA A 176 -1.36 9.36 9.66
C ALA A 176 -2.61 8.77 10.33
N LYS A 177 -2.52 8.36 11.61
CA LYS A 177 -3.68 7.96 12.44
C LYS A 177 -4.72 9.07 12.60
N SER A 178 -4.28 10.28 12.95
CA SER A 178 -5.17 11.43 13.16
C SER A 178 -5.94 11.72 11.88
N PHE A 179 -5.24 11.68 10.76
CA PHE A 179 -5.87 11.87 9.47
C PHE A 179 -6.80 10.72 9.05
N TYR A 180 -6.39 9.46 9.23
CA TYR A 180 -7.26 8.31 8.93
C TYR A 180 -8.61 8.43 9.65
N SER A 181 -8.60 8.89 10.91
CA SER A 181 -9.81 9.17 11.69
C SER A 181 -10.66 10.29 11.09
N LEU A 182 -10.06 11.42 10.72
CA LEU A 182 -10.77 12.54 10.08
C LEU A 182 -11.35 12.15 8.71
N GLY A 183 -10.52 11.56 7.84
CA GLY A 183 -10.93 11.10 6.52
C GLY A 183 -12.05 10.06 6.58
N SER A 184 -12.07 9.21 7.61
CA SER A 184 -13.17 8.28 7.87
C SER A 184 -14.49 9.02 8.09
N GLY A 185 -14.45 10.15 8.80
CA GLY A 185 -15.61 11.03 8.95
C GLY A 185 -16.14 11.55 7.61
N PHE A 186 -15.28 11.96 6.69
CA PHE A 186 -15.71 12.46 5.38
C PHE A 186 -16.27 11.34 4.50
N VAL A 187 -15.61 10.18 4.48
CA VAL A 187 -16.06 9.01 3.69
C VAL A 187 -17.42 8.50 4.16
N HIS A 188 -17.68 8.52 5.47
CA HIS A 188 -18.94 8.01 6.04
C HIS A 188 -19.99 9.11 6.31
N GLY A 189 -19.68 10.38 6.05
CA GLY A 189 -20.61 11.50 6.26
C GLY A 189 -20.94 11.77 7.73
N PHE A 190 -19.97 11.64 8.64
CA PHE A 190 -20.23 11.84 10.06
C PHE A 190 -20.45 13.33 10.41
N LYS A 191 -21.63 13.63 10.98
CA LYS A 191 -22.07 14.99 11.32
C LYS A 191 -21.10 15.78 12.21
N TRP A 192 -20.32 15.11 13.08
CA TRP A 192 -19.41 15.79 14.01
C TRP A 192 -18.36 16.65 13.30
N LEU A 193 -18.05 16.36 12.04
CA LEU A 193 -17.15 17.16 11.22
C LEU A 193 -17.65 18.59 10.99
N MET A 194 -18.96 18.84 11.06
CA MET A 194 -19.50 20.19 10.93
C MET A 194 -18.98 21.14 12.02
N GLY A 195 -18.60 20.62 13.19
CA GLY A 195 -17.96 21.44 14.24
C GLY A 195 -16.54 21.90 13.90
N TYR A 196 -15.95 21.42 12.79
CA TYR A 196 -14.66 21.88 12.26
C TYR A 196 -14.82 22.73 10.98
N VAL A 197 -16.03 22.78 10.41
CA VAL A 197 -16.40 23.59 9.24
C VAL A 197 -17.07 24.91 9.67
N LEU A 198 -17.65 24.92 10.87
CA LEU A 198 -18.40 26.04 11.41
C LEU A 198 -17.70 26.58 12.66
N ASN A 199 -17.54 27.90 12.71
CA ASN A 199 -17.14 28.64 13.89
C ASN A 199 -18.28 29.61 14.24
N ASP A 200 -18.94 29.44 15.39
CA ASP A 200 -20.12 30.23 15.80
C ASP A 200 -21.21 30.33 14.71
N GLU A 201 -21.51 29.22 14.03
CA GLU A 201 -22.47 29.11 12.91
C GLU A 201 -22.02 29.79 11.60
N GLU A 202 -20.88 30.47 11.57
CA GLU A 202 -20.24 30.98 10.37
C GLU A 202 -19.34 29.91 9.72
N LEU A 203 -19.27 29.91 8.39
CA LEU A 203 -18.40 29.00 7.65
C LEU A 203 -16.94 29.43 7.84
N ASP A 204 -16.17 28.61 8.57
CA ASP A 204 -14.71 28.73 8.70
C ASP A 204 -14.08 27.35 8.52
N ASP A 205 -13.55 27.10 7.33
CA ASP A 205 -12.89 25.84 6.98
C ASP A 205 -11.36 25.93 7.03
N THR A 206 -10.80 27.02 7.57
CA THR A 206 -9.35 27.20 7.77
C THR A 206 -8.71 26.04 8.55
N PRO A 207 -9.30 25.55 9.66
CA PRO A 207 -8.76 24.41 10.38
C PRO A 207 -8.74 23.13 9.53
N LEU A 208 -9.74 22.94 8.67
CA LEU A 208 -9.84 21.79 7.78
C LEU A 208 -8.86 21.87 6.61
N LEU A 209 -8.56 23.07 6.10
CA LEU A 209 -7.51 23.28 5.11
C LEU A 209 -6.14 22.89 5.67
N ALA A 210 -5.81 23.35 6.89
CA ALA A 210 -4.55 22.98 7.54
C ALA A 210 -4.43 21.46 7.73
N ILE A 211 -5.52 20.80 8.16
CA ILE A 211 -5.50 19.35 8.28
C ILE A 211 -5.37 18.69 6.91
N THR A 212 -6.05 19.19 5.87
CA THR A 212 -5.96 18.66 4.50
C THR A 212 -4.55 18.75 3.95
N LEU A 213 -3.82 19.84 4.24
CA LEU A 213 -2.42 19.99 3.87
C LEU A 213 -1.54 18.90 4.51
N ASP A 214 -1.64 18.70 5.82
CA ASP A 214 -0.90 17.63 6.51
C ASP A 214 -1.27 16.24 5.97
N SER A 215 -2.54 16.07 5.60
CA SER A 215 -3.07 14.84 5.04
C SER A 215 -2.46 14.52 3.69
N PHE A 216 -2.34 15.54 2.85
CA PHE A 216 -1.71 15.45 1.55
C PHE A 216 -0.22 15.13 1.70
N GLY A 217 0.47 15.79 2.63
CA GLY A 217 1.86 15.49 2.97
C GLY A 217 2.07 14.03 3.41
N ASN A 218 1.25 13.53 4.33
CA ASN A 218 1.31 12.13 4.75
C ASN A 218 0.97 11.15 3.62
N ALA A 219 -0.01 11.47 2.78
CA ALA A 219 -0.38 10.63 1.66
C ALA A 219 0.74 10.54 0.62
N ILE A 220 1.42 11.64 0.32
CA ILE A 220 2.62 11.65 -0.53
C ILE A 220 3.67 10.73 0.08
N ARG A 221 4.07 10.97 1.33
CA ARG A 221 5.16 10.22 1.97
C ARG A 221 4.88 8.72 2.04
N MET A 222 3.67 8.33 2.46
CA MET A 222 3.31 6.92 2.56
C MET A 222 3.21 6.24 1.19
N THR A 223 2.72 6.96 0.17
CA THR A 223 2.63 6.43 -1.20
C THR A 223 4.02 6.27 -1.80
N GLU A 224 4.90 7.27 -1.64
CA GLU A 224 6.31 7.17 -2.04
C GLU A 224 7.00 5.99 -1.36
N ALA A 225 6.81 5.81 -0.05
CA ALA A 225 7.37 4.70 0.70
C ALA A 225 6.86 3.34 0.19
N ALA A 226 5.56 3.22 -0.08
CA ALA A 226 4.96 2.00 -0.62
C ALA A 226 5.49 1.66 -2.02
N VAL A 227 5.56 2.64 -2.93
CA VAL A 227 6.12 2.46 -4.27
C VAL A 227 7.59 2.09 -4.20
N SER A 228 8.36 2.81 -3.37
CA SER A 228 9.79 2.56 -3.19
C SER A 228 10.06 1.15 -2.69
N LEU A 229 9.27 0.69 -1.72
CA LEU A 229 9.35 -0.65 -1.17
C LEU A 229 8.97 -1.73 -2.19
N TYR A 230 7.90 -1.52 -2.94
CA TYR A 230 7.48 -2.43 -4.01
C TYR A 230 8.56 -2.59 -5.08
N GLU A 231 9.15 -1.47 -5.51
CA GLU A 231 10.20 -1.44 -6.52
C GLU A 231 11.50 -2.03 -6.00
N ALA A 232 11.89 -1.72 -4.76
CA ALA A 232 13.04 -2.30 -4.08
C ALA A 232 12.97 -3.83 -4.03
N GLN A 233 11.80 -4.41 -3.75
CA GLN A 233 11.61 -5.86 -3.80
C GLN A 233 11.57 -6.43 -5.21
N SER A 234 11.05 -5.67 -6.16
CA SER A 234 10.99 -6.10 -7.55
C SER A 234 12.35 -6.15 -8.24
N ILE A 235 13.37 -5.44 -7.71
CA ILE A 235 14.78 -5.63 -8.09
C ILE A 235 15.25 -7.05 -7.69
N GLY A 236 14.68 -7.58 -6.61
CA GLY A 236 14.94 -8.92 -6.12
C GLY A 236 16.33 -9.08 -5.51
N PRO A 237 16.66 -10.30 -5.07
CA PRO A 237 17.90 -10.54 -4.34
C PRO A 237 19.15 -10.57 -5.24
N ARG A 238 18.95 -10.62 -6.57
CA ARG A 238 19.97 -10.48 -7.61
C ARG A 238 19.45 -9.49 -8.65
N PRO A 239 19.97 -8.26 -8.69
CA PRO A 239 19.50 -7.25 -9.64
C PRO A 239 19.66 -7.72 -11.09
N ASP A 240 18.60 -7.57 -11.89
CA ASP A 240 18.67 -7.72 -13.35
C ASP A 240 18.92 -6.34 -13.99
N PRO A 241 20.09 -6.11 -14.62
CA PRO A 241 20.39 -4.83 -15.27
C PRO A 241 19.47 -4.52 -16.46
N LYS A 242 18.69 -5.48 -16.96
CA LYS A 242 17.70 -5.29 -18.03
C LYS A 242 16.33 -4.85 -17.51
N ARG A 243 16.11 -4.86 -16.19
CA ARG A 243 14.83 -4.46 -15.61
C ARG A 243 14.54 -3.00 -15.92
N ALA A 244 13.38 -2.73 -16.52
CA ALA A 244 12.91 -1.37 -16.74
C ALA A 244 12.57 -0.69 -15.40
N ARG A 245 12.89 0.60 -15.29
CA ARG A 245 12.49 1.43 -14.16
C ARG A 245 11.03 1.87 -14.36
N ASN A 246 10.13 1.45 -13.47
CA ASN A 246 8.70 1.75 -13.54
C ASN A 246 8.25 2.82 -12.53
N TYR A 247 9.19 3.63 -12.04
CA TYR A 247 8.94 4.71 -11.08
C TYR A 247 9.65 6.01 -11.54
N PRO A 248 9.14 7.19 -11.13
CA PRO A 248 9.72 8.48 -11.52
C PRO A 248 11.07 8.73 -10.83
N ASP A 249 11.90 9.62 -11.41
CA ASP A 249 13.25 9.93 -10.90
C ASP A 249 13.26 10.32 -9.41
N GLY A 250 12.26 11.06 -8.94
CA GLY A 250 12.17 11.52 -7.56
C GLY A 250 12.06 10.39 -6.51
N VAL A 251 11.74 9.16 -6.93
CA VAL A 251 11.59 7.99 -6.05
C VAL A 251 12.88 7.14 -6.00
N ALA A 252 13.87 7.43 -6.85
CA ALA A 252 15.07 6.60 -6.99
C ALA A 252 15.90 6.48 -5.71
N ASP A 253 16.16 7.59 -5.02
CA ASP A 253 16.91 7.61 -3.76
C ASP A 253 16.31 6.64 -2.73
N ALA A 254 14.98 6.65 -2.57
CA ALA A 254 14.29 5.81 -1.60
C ALA A 254 14.36 4.32 -1.99
N VAL A 255 14.25 4.00 -3.28
CA VAL A 255 14.43 2.63 -3.78
C VAL A 255 15.86 2.15 -3.52
N GLU A 256 16.87 3.00 -3.75
CA GLU A 256 18.28 2.66 -3.51
C GLU A 256 18.60 2.41 -2.03
N VAL A 257 17.93 3.14 -1.12
CA VAL A 257 18.02 2.91 0.33
C VAL A 257 17.41 1.57 0.74
N LEU A 258 16.24 1.22 0.18
CA LEU A 258 15.50 0.02 0.59
C LEU A 258 16.00 -1.27 -0.07
N ALA A 259 16.42 -1.22 -1.34
CA ALA A 259 16.76 -2.41 -2.13
C ALA A 259 17.86 -3.31 -1.50
N PRO A 260 18.93 -2.79 -0.86
CA PRO A 260 19.94 -3.61 -0.21
C PRO A 260 19.39 -4.54 0.89
N GLN A 261 18.29 -4.18 1.54
CA GLN A 261 17.68 -4.96 2.63
C GLN A 261 17.12 -6.31 2.14
N TYR A 262 16.84 -6.42 0.85
CA TYR A 262 16.24 -7.60 0.21
C TYR A 262 17.24 -8.41 -0.62
N ARG A 263 18.53 -8.08 -0.55
CA ARG A 263 19.60 -8.82 -1.24
C ARG A 263 19.92 -10.10 -0.48
N PHE A 264 20.35 -11.15 -1.21
CA PHE A 264 21.02 -12.25 -0.53
C PHE A 264 22.31 -11.73 0.10
N ALA A 265 22.64 -12.17 1.31
CA ALA A 265 24.00 -12.00 1.82
C ALA A 265 24.97 -12.66 0.82
N GLU A 266 25.86 -11.88 0.21
CA GLU A 266 26.93 -12.45 -0.60
C GLU A 266 27.71 -13.42 0.29
N LYS A 267 27.70 -14.72 -0.05
CA LYS A 267 28.66 -15.65 0.53
C LYS A 267 30.04 -15.16 0.12
N ARG A 268 30.77 -14.52 1.04
CA ARG A 268 32.20 -14.27 0.87
C ARG A 268 32.86 -15.63 0.64
N THR A 269 33.32 -15.88 -0.58
CA THR A 269 34.18 -17.02 -0.88
C THR A 269 35.48 -16.85 -0.09
N PRO A 270 35.99 -17.88 0.63
CA PRO A 270 37.20 -17.78 1.45
C PRO A 270 38.52 -17.49 0.72
N THR A 271 38.52 -17.04 -0.54
CA THR A 271 39.72 -16.98 -1.38
C THR A 271 40.41 -15.61 -1.40
N GLU A 272 39.95 -14.63 -0.62
CA GLU A 272 40.58 -13.30 -0.49
C GLU A 272 41.26 -13.07 0.87
N LEU A 273 41.88 -14.11 1.44
CA LEU A 273 42.92 -13.94 2.45
C LEU A 273 44.18 -14.62 1.91
N GLY A 274 45.08 -13.77 1.42
CA GLY A 274 46.24 -14.17 0.65
C GLY A 274 47.14 -15.18 1.37
N GLU A 275 47.53 -16.20 0.61
CA GLU A 275 48.83 -16.82 0.79
C GLU A 275 49.93 -15.77 0.57
N GLY A 276 50.93 -15.76 1.46
CA GLY A 276 52.25 -15.24 1.10
C GLY A 276 52.83 -14.12 1.97
N HIS A 277 52.94 -14.30 3.28
CA HIS A 277 54.14 -13.80 4.01
C HIS A 277 54.31 -14.43 5.41
N ARG A 278 55.08 -15.52 5.48
CA ARG A 278 55.91 -15.94 6.63
C ARG A 278 57.03 -16.81 6.05
N GLY A 279 58.32 -16.60 6.26
CA GLY A 279 59.06 -15.59 6.99
C GLY A 279 60.55 -15.94 6.80
N SER A 280 61.39 -14.93 6.57
CA SER A 280 62.83 -15.05 6.73
C SER A 280 63.17 -14.99 8.21
N GLY A 281 63.98 -15.93 8.71
CA GLY A 281 64.67 -15.75 9.99
C GLY A 281 64.99 -17.05 10.74
N ALA A 282 66.08 -17.71 10.33
CA ALA A 282 67.20 -18.20 11.15
C ALA A 282 67.88 -19.37 10.43
#